data_AF-A0A0E1MF12-F1
#
_entry.id   AF-A0A0E1MF12-F1
#
_cell.length_a   1.000
_cell.length_b   1.000
_cell.length_c   1.000
_cell.angle_alpha   90.00
_cell.angle_beta   90.00
_cell.angle_gamma   90.00
#
_symmetry.space_group_name_H-M   'P 1'
#
loop_
_entity.id
_entity.type
_entity.pdbx_description
1 polymer ?
#
loop_
_entity_poly.entity_id
_entity_poly.type
_entity_poly.pdbx_seq_one_letter_code
_entity_poly.pdbx_strand_id
1 'polypeptide(L)'
;MGGSSGAVYGEERAKAWTDAHEQYSVGIDKEMDLHNNWFGRSVAMNNYYWTTSKYSSYMRERVSKGSLARIVNNQLVATNGVTGK
;
A
#
# COMPACT_ATOMS: atom_id res chain seq x y z
N MET A 1 -8.31 -4.92 29.57
CA MET A 1 -7.88 -5.00 28.16
C MET A 1 -7.66 -3.58 27.67
N GLY A 2 -6.41 -3.09 27.73
CA GLY A 2 -6.08 -1.73 27.29
C GLY A 2 -5.93 -1.71 25.79
N GLY A 3 -6.82 -1.00 25.08
CA GLY A 3 -6.71 -0.81 23.64
C GLY A 3 -5.42 -0.05 23.36
N SER A 4 -4.49 -0.67 22.63
CA SER A 4 -3.37 0.02 22.03
C SER A 4 -3.93 1.18 21.20
N SER A 5 -3.47 2.40 21.45
CA SER A 5 -3.82 3.59 20.68
C SER A 5 -2.58 4.08 19.94
N GLY A 6 -2.76 4.81 18.83
CA GLY A 6 -1.66 5.37 18.05
C GLY A 6 -1.36 4.61 16.76
N ALA A 7 -0.18 4.89 16.19
CA ALA A 7 0.22 4.47 14.85
C ALA A 7 0.23 2.93 14.66
N VAL A 8 0.77 2.20 15.64
CA VAL A 8 0.90 0.74 15.59
C VAL A 8 -0.48 0.08 15.55
N TYR A 9 -1.39 0.49 16.42
CA TYR A 9 -2.76 -0.04 16.43
C TYR A 9 -3.51 0.23 15.12
N GLY A 10 -3.32 1.41 14.55
CA GLY A 10 -3.89 1.75 13.24
C GLY A 10 -3.33 0.88 12.11
N GLU A 11 -2.02 0.65 12.09
CA GLU A 11 -1.34 -0.23 11.12
C GLU A 11 -1.83 -1.67 11.22
N GLU A 12 -1.85 -2.25 12.42
CA GLU A 12 -2.27 -3.64 12.67
C GLU A 12 -3.72 -3.87 12.22
N ARG A 13 -4.61 -2.93 12.53
CA ARG A 13 -6.00 -3.00 12.08
C ARG A 13 -6.12 -2.86 10.56
N ALA A 14 -5.42 -1.90 9.97
CA ALA A 14 -5.42 -1.73 8.53
C ALA A 14 -4.91 -3.01 7.85
N LYS A 15 -3.84 -3.64 8.37
CA LYS A 15 -3.31 -4.90 7.88
C LYS A 15 -4.34 -6.02 7.94
N ALA A 16 -4.99 -6.21 9.09
CA ALA A 16 -6.00 -7.26 9.25
C ALA A 16 -7.15 -7.11 8.25
N TRP A 17 -7.61 -5.88 8.01
CA TRP A 17 -8.68 -5.61 7.03
C TRP A 17 -8.23 -5.81 5.58
N THR A 18 -7.05 -5.30 5.21
CA THR A 18 -6.55 -5.44 3.83
C THR A 18 -6.16 -6.88 3.50
N ASP A 19 -5.58 -7.61 4.45
CA ASP A 19 -5.20 -9.01 4.21
C ASP A 19 -6.44 -9.92 4.10
N ALA A 20 -7.50 -9.63 4.87
CA ALA A 20 -8.78 -10.33 4.75
C ALA A 20 -9.45 -10.06 3.39
N HIS A 21 -9.34 -8.85 2.85
CA HIS A 21 -9.82 -8.53 1.49
C HIS A 21 -9.15 -9.42 0.43
N GLU A 22 -7.86 -9.68 0.59
CA GLU A 22 -7.06 -10.53 -0.31
C GLU A 22 -7.17 -12.04 -0.05
N GLN A 23 -8.01 -12.50 0.88
CA GLN A 23 -8.04 -13.90 1.31
C GLN A 23 -8.34 -14.87 0.15
N TYR A 24 -9.28 -14.51 -0.72
CA TYR A 24 -9.73 -15.33 -1.85
C TYR A 24 -9.18 -14.85 -3.20
N SER A 25 -8.50 -13.72 -3.23
CA SER A 25 -7.77 -13.25 -4.41
C SER A 25 -6.61 -14.20 -4.71
N VAL A 26 -6.27 -14.34 -5.99
CA VAL A 26 -5.17 -15.19 -6.48
C VAL A 26 -4.41 -14.48 -7.58
N GLY A 27 -3.16 -14.90 -7.81
CA GLY A 27 -2.36 -14.40 -8.91
C GLY A 27 -1.86 -12.97 -8.72
N ILE A 28 -1.57 -12.31 -9.85
CA ILE A 28 -0.77 -11.09 -9.90
C ILE A 28 -1.47 -9.86 -9.31
N ASP A 29 -2.80 -9.82 -9.32
CA ASP A 29 -3.60 -8.78 -8.65
C ASP A 29 -3.38 -8.79 -7.14
N LYS A 30 -3.43 -9.98 -6.52
CA LYS A 30 -3.15 -10.14 -5.09
C LYS A 30 -1.74 -9.70 -4.72
N GLU A 31 -0.75 -10.03 -5.54
CA GLU A 31 0.64 -9.61 -5.29
C GLU A 31 0.79 -8.09 -5.36
N MET A 32 0.14 -7.44 -6.34
CA MET A 32 0.10 -5.98 -6.47
C MET A 32 -0.55 -5.33 -5.25
N ASP A 33 -1.72 -5.82 -4.84
CA ASP A 33 -2.50 -5.23 -3.76
C ASP A 33 -1.81 -5.42 -2.40
N LEU A 34 -1.25 -6.60 -2.12
CA LEU A 34 -0.47 -6.82 -0.89
C LEU A 34 0.75 -5.88 -0.81
N HIS A 35 1.48 -5.69 -1.92
CA HIS A 35 2.61 -4.76 -1.98
C HIS A 35 2.18 -3.31 -1.74
N ASN A 36 1.17 -2.84 -2.46
CA ASN A 36 0.68 -1.47 -2.38
C ASN A 36 0.06 -1.17 -1.01
N ASN A 37 -0.70 -2.11 -0.44
CA ASN A 37 -1.29 -2.01 0.90
C ASN A 37 -0.20 -1.94 1.97
N TRP A 38 0.81 -2.82 1.90
CA TRP A 38 1.95 -2.78 2.82
C TRP A 38 2.69 -1.45 2.76
N PHE A 39 2.96 -0.93 1.55
CA PHE A 39 3.65 0.34 1.40
C PHE A 39 2.85 1.50 2.01
N GLY A 40 1.55 1.59 1.70
CA GLY A 40 0.65 2.62 2.23
C GLY A 40 0.59 2.61 3.76
N ARG A 41 0.44 1.42 4.36
CA ARG A 41 0.44 1.24 5.81
C ARG A 41 1.78 1.61 6.45
N SER A 42 2.90 1.23 5.83
CA SER A 42 4.24 1.58 6.33
C SER A 42 4.48 3.10 6.31
N VAL A 43 4.00 3.80 5.28
CA VAL A 43 4.05 5.26 5.23
C VAL A 43 3.15 5.87 6.31
N ALA A 44 1.95 5.32 6.50
CA ALA A 44 1.02 5.75 7.54
C ALA A 44 1.64 5.63 8.94
N MET A 45 2.18 4.46 9.27
CA MET A 45 2.82 4.18 10.55
C MET A 45 3.98 5.13 10.84
N ASN A 46 4.89 5.32 9.88
CA ASN A 46 6.09 6.15 10.05
C ASN A 46 5.79 7.66 10.09
N ASN A 47 4.60 8.08 9.66
CA ASN A 47 4.25 9.49 9.51
C ASN A 47 2.95 9.87 10.22
N TYR A 48 2.59 9.16 11.29
CA TYR A 48 1.27 9.17 11.95
C TYR A 48 0.58 10.53 12.14
N TYR A 49 1.35 11.61 12.32
CA TYR A 49 0.83 12.96 12.52
C TYR A 49 0.61 13.75 11.22
N TRP A 50 0.82 13.16 10.05
CA TRP A 50 0.54 13.82 8.78
C TRP A 50 -0.97 13.98 8.58
N THR A 51 -1.34 15.12 7.99
CA THR A 51 -2.70 15.31 7.50
C THR A 51 -2.98 14.37 6.32
N THR A 52 -4.25 14.07 6.09
CA THR A 52 -4.69 13.30 4.91
C THR A 52 -4.21 13.94 3.60
N SER A 53 -4.18 15.27 3.51
CA SER A 53 -3.67 15.98 2.33
C SER A 53 -2.17 15.74 2.09
N LYS A 54 -1.36 15.73 3.15
CA LYS A 54 0.07 15.45 3.06
C LYS A 54 0.33 14.00 2.66
N TYR A 55 -0.39 13.05 3.26
CA TYR A 55 -0.36 11.65 2.82
C TYR A 55 -0.71 11.51 1.34
N SER A 56 -1.84 12.10 0.93
CA SER A 56 -2.32 12.00 -0.44
C SER A 56 -1.31 12.57 -1.45
N SER A 57 -0.69 13.71 -1.13
CA SER A 57 0.37 14.31 -1.96
C SER A 57 1.60 13.41 -2.06
N TYR A 58 2.09 12.92 -0.92
CA TYR A 58 3.24 12.02 -0.86
C TYR A 58 2.98 10.74 -1.64
N MET A 59 1.82 10.10 -1.47
CA MET A 59 1.47 8.87 -2.17
C MET A 59 1.45 9.07 -3.69
N ARG A 60 0.89 10.18 -4.20
CA ARG A 60 0.95 10.52 -5.63
C ARG A 60 2.39 10.64 -6.14
N GLU A 61 3.27 11.26 -5.35
CA GLU A 61 4.70 11.35 -5.67
C GLU A 61 5.39 9.97 -5.68
N ARG A 62 5.05 9.08 -4.75
CA ARG A 62 5.60 7.71 -4.73
C ARG A 62 5.12 6.88 -5.92
N VAL A 63 3.87 7.07 -6.36
CA VAL A 63 3.34 6.49 -7.59
C VAL A 63 4.13 7.02 -8.81
N SER A 64 4.33 8.32 -8.95
CA SER A 64 5.07 8.89 -10.08
C SER A 64 6.55 8.47 -10.11
N LYS A 65 7.12 8.16 -8.94
CA LYS A 65 8.50 7.66 -8.77
C LYS A 65 8.63 6.13 -8.85
N GLY A 66 7.55 5.38 -9.09
CA GLY A 66 7.63 3.93 -9.29
C GLY A 66 7.77 3.10 -8.03
N SER A 67 7.40 3.64 -6.87
CA SER A 67 7.58 2.94 -5.59
C SER A 67 6.42 1.99 -5.27
N LEU A 68 5.34 2.10 -6.02
CA LEU A 68 4.21 1.18 -6.00
C LEU A 68 4.27 0.28 -7.24
N ALA A 69 3.44 -0.76 -7.24
CA ALA A 69 3.33 -1.69 -8.35
C ALA A 69 2.02 -1.48 -9.12
N ARG A 70 2.07 -1.79 -10.42
CA ARG A 70 0.90 -1.89 -11.31
C ARG A 70 1.05 -3.12 -12.19
N ILE A 71 -0.07 -3.60 -12.74
CA ILE A 71 -0.07 -4.67 -13.72
C ILE A 71 -0.10 -4.08 -15.12
N VAL A 72 0.81 -4.52 -15.97
CA VAL A 72 0.80 -4.22 -17.39
C VAL A 72 1.34 -5.43 -18.15
N ASN A 73 0.69 -5.83 -19.24
CA ASN A 73 1.01 -7.04 -20.01
C ASN A 73 1.12 -8.31 -19.14
N ASN A 74 0.21 -8.46 -18.16
CA ASN A 74 0.21 -9.58 -17.22
C ASN A 74 1.52 -9.73 -16.41
N GLN A 75 2.22 -8.61 -16.19
CA GLN A 75 3.44 -8.52 -15.40
C GLN A 75 3.32 -7.42 -14.34
N LEU A 76 3.90 -7.69 -13.18
CA LEU A 76 3.97 -6.74 -12.08
C LEU A 76 5.16 -5.82 -12.33
N VAL A 77 4.88 -4.54 -12.53
CA VAL A 77 5.90 -3.52 -12.85
C VAL A 77 5.76 -2.32 -11.94
N ALA A 78 6.85 -1.56 -11.79
CA ALA A 78 6.81 -0.28 -11.06
C ALA A 78 5.79 0.68 -11.71
N THR A 79 5.13 1.51 -10.90
CA THR A 79 4.11 2.47 -11.38
C THR A 79 4.63 3.52 -12.35
N ASN A 80 5.95 3.74 -12.42
CA ASN A 80 6.61 4.63 -13.38
C ASN A 80 7.21 3.90 -14.60
N GLY A 81 7.19 2.57 -14.62
CA GLY A 81 7.76 1.79 -15.71
C GLY A 81 6.82 1.77 -16.91
N VAL A 82 7.30 2.14 -18.10
CA VAL A 82 6.65 1.77 -19.37
C VAL A 82 6.92 0.29 -19.63
N THR A 83 5.88 -0.47 -19.96
CA THR A 83 6.03 -1.87 -20.37
C THR A 83 6.96 -2.00 -21.53
N GLY A 84 7.87 -2.96 -21.43
CA GLY A 84 8.80 -3.29 -22.49
C GLY A 84 9.51 -4.60 -22.22
N LYS A 85 8.77 -5.70 -22.32
CA LYS A 85 9.23 -6.89 -23.06
C LYS A 85 8.05 -7.43 -23.85
#